data_AF-A0A960IDE7-F1
#
_entry.id   AF-A0A960IDE7-F1
#
_cell.length_a   1.000
_cell.length_b   1.000
_cell.length_c   1.000
_cell.angle_alpha   90.00
_cell.angle_beta   90.00
_cell.angle_gamma   90.00
#
_symmetry.space_group_name_H-M   'P 1'
#
loop_
_entity.id
_entity.type
_entity.pdbx_description
1 polymer ?
#
loop_
_entity_poly.entity_id
_entity_poly.type
_entity_poly.pdbx_seq_one_letter_code
_entity_poly.pdbx_strand_id
1 'polypeptide(L)'
;MPEPPADPGTQPGPSSTGPGSLADDEAAFRRYGAALADAVATALPGWVARCVSTVLADQGIAETGAVTAEARAAGARARDDVVPRLRDLLAGDVDAQPVGPLSLLREAVRYPTEVLLAAGASPVERDEFDARAFPDDHFALGPAAFADVDEALAEPGLRWGAAKAYVHLARRRGQTSA
;
A
#
# COMPACT_ATOMS: atom_id res chain seq x y z
N MET A 1 25.85 -72.16 5.02
CA MET A 1 25.40 -71.30 3.90
C MET A 1 24.75 -70.07 4.52
N PRO A 2 25.45 -68.92 4.54
CA PRO A 2 25.03 -67.70 5.24
C PRO A 2 24.03 -66.87 4.42
N GLU A 3 23.18 -66.11 5.12
CA GLU A 3 22.22 -65.15 4.54
C GLU A 3 22.92 -64.06 3.70
N PRO A 4 22.28 -63.56 2.63
CA PRO A 4 22.78 -62.41 1.88
C PRO A 4 22.57 -61.10 2.68
N PRO A 5 23.47 -60.11 2.53
CA PRO A 5 23.41 -58.86 3.28
C PRO A 5 22.26 -57.95 2.83
N ALA A 6 21.67 -57.27 3.80
CA ALA A 6 20.66 -56.23 3.61
C ALA A 6 21.24 -55.02 2.85
N ASP A 7 20.46 -54.55 1.88
CA ASP A 7 20.71 -53.39 1.02
C ASP A 7 20.82 -52.09 1.86
N PRO A 8 21.89 -51.29 1.74
CA PRO A 8 22.00 -50.04 2.48
C PRO A 8 21.33 -48.89 1.72
N GLY A 9 20.35 -48.27 2.37
CA GLY A 9 20.14 -46.82 2.27
C GLY A 9 19.48 -46.30 1.00
N THR A 10 18.15 -46.20 1.05
CA THR A 10 17.47 -45.06 0.43
C THR A 10 17.07 -44.11 1.57
N GLN A 11 17.96 -43.19 1.92
CA GLN A 11 17.50 -41.96 2.57
C GLN A 11 16.74 -41.15 1.52
N PRO A 12 15.50 -40.71 1.77
CA PRO A 12 14.93 -39.64 0.97
C PRO A 12 15.81 -38.42 1.17
N GLY A 13 16.40 -37.93 0.07
CA GLY A 13 17.20 -36.72 0.07
C GLY A 13 16.41 -35.54 0.65
N PRO A 14 17.10 -34.52 1.20
CA PRO A 14 16.44 -33.36 1.76
C PRO A 14 15.55 -32.74 0.68
N SER A 15 14.25 -32.63 0.94
CA SER A 15 13.33 -31.81 0.16
C SER A 15 13.97 -30.44 0.00
N SER A 16 14.44 -30.16 -1.20
CA SER A 16 15.06 -28.89 -1.52
C SER A 16 13.95 -27.85 -1.45
N THR A 17 13.89 -27.11 -0.34
CA THR A 17 13.15 -25.85 -0.28
C THR A 17 13.92 -24.84 -1.14
N GLY A 18 13.83 -25.01 -2.46
CA GLY A 18 14.27 -24.01 -3.42
C GLY A 18 13.35 -22.78 -3.36
N PRO A 19 13.76 -21.64 -3.94
CA PRO A 19 12.84 -20.53 -4.19
C PRO A 19 11.61 -21.08 -4.93
N GLY A 20 10.42 -20.63 -4.53
CA GLY A 20 9.14 -21.09 -5.08
C GLY A 20 9.11 -20.99 -6.61
N SER A 21 8.22 -21.76 -7.25
CA SER A 21 8.03 -21.61 -8.69
C SER A 21 7.54 -20.20 -9.02
N LEU A 22 7.72 -19.74 -10.26
CA LEU A 22 7.17 -18.44 -10.70
C LEU A 22 5.66 -18.33 -10.39
N ALA A 23 4.93 -19.45 -10.51
CA ALA A 23 3.50 -19.50 -10.18
C ALA A 23 3.24 -19.27 -8.67
N ASP A 24 4.09 -19.80 -7.79
CA ASP A 24 3.99 -19.57 -6.34
C ASP A 24 4.30 -18.11 -5.99
N ASP A 25 5.32 -17.54 -6.62
CA ASP A 25 5.69 -16.13 -6.44
C ASP A 25 4.56 -15.19 -6.92
N GLU A 26 3.94 -15.48 -8.06
CA GLU A 26 2.79 -14.72 -8.58
C GLU A 26 1.53 -14.88 -7.72
N ALA A 27 1.32 -16.05 -7.13
CA ALA A 27 0.23 -16.29 -6.18
C ALA A 27 0.47 -15.52 -4.86
N ALA A 28 1.71 -15.52 -4.36
CA ALA A 28 2.10 -14.74 -3.19
C ALA A 28 1.94 -13.23 -3.42
N PHE A 29 2.36 -12.73 -4.58
CA PHE A 29 2.18 -11.35 -5.00
C PHE A 29 0.70 -10.92 -4.95
N ARG A 30 -0.18 -11.70 -5.58
CA ARG A 30 -1.63 -11.44 -5.57
C ARG A 30 -2.22 -11.49 -4.16
N ARG A 31 -1.82 -12.46 -3.35
CA ARG A 31 -2.28 -12.59 -1.96
C ARG A 31 -1.88 -11.38 -1.11
N TYR A 32 -0.63 -10.95 -1.20
CA TYR A 32 -0.17 -9.77 -0.44
C TYR A 32 -0.77 -8.47 -0.99
N GLY A 33 -1.04 -8.37 -2.29
CA GLY A 33 -1.80 -7.27 -2.87
C GLY A 33 -3.21 -7.17 -2.28
N ALA A 34 -3.95 -8.27 -2.23
CA ALA A 34 -5.28 -8.29 -1.60
C ALA A 34 -5.22 -7.88 -0.11
N ALA A 35 -4.27 -8.43 0.65
CA ALA A 35 -4.08 -8.08 2.05
C ALA A 35 -3.74 -6.60 2.27
N LEU A 36 -2.90 -6.02 1.40
CA LEU A 36 -2.60 -4.58 1.43
C LEU A 36 -3.85 -3.74 1.15
N ALA A 37 -4.65 -4.12 0.14
CA ALA A 37 -5.88 -3.40 -0.18
C ALA A 37 -6.90 -3.42 0.97
N ASP A 38 -7.05 -4.56 1.64
CA ASP A 38 -7.97 -4.69 2.78
C ASP A 38 -7.50 -3.89 4.01
N ALA A 39 -6.18 -3.89 4.26
CA ALA A 39 -5.59 -3.07 5.31
C ALA A 39 -5.80 -1.57 5.01
N VAL A 40 -5.55 -1.14 3.77
CA VAL A 40 -5.82 0.25 3.33
C VAL A 40 -7.29 0.61 3.48
N ALA A 41 -8.22 -0.27 3.10
CA ALA A 41 -9.65 -0.03 3.22
C ALA A 41 -10.09 0.22 4.67
N THR A 42 -9.39 -0.40 5.62
CA THR A 42 -9.61 -0.23 7.06
C THR A 42 -9.02 1.08 7.56
N ALA A 43 -7.78 1.40 7.18
CA ALA A 43 -7.02 2.54 7.70
C ALA A 43 -7.43 3.89 7.08
N LEU A 44 -7.76 3.92 5.78
CA LEU A 44 -7.91 5.15 4.99
C LEU A 44 -8.93 6.14 5.57
N PRO A 45 -10.15 5.74 6.00
CA PRO A 45 -11.09 6.68 6.60
C PRO A 45 -10.55 7.37 7.87
N GLY A 46 -9.85 6.59 8.71
CA GLY A 46 -9.25 7.09 9.95
C GLY A 46 -8.10 8.06 9.67
N TRP A 47 -7.26 7.74 8.69
CA TRP A 47 -6.18 8.63 8.26
C TRP A 47 -6.69 9.98 7.78
N VAL A 48 -7.71 10.01 6.91
CA VAL A 48 -8.31 11.27 6.43
C VAL A 48 -8.79 12.14 7.60
N ALA A 49 -9.49 11.55 8.56
CA ALA A 49 -9.94 12.28 9.74
C ALA A 49 -8.77 12.81 10.59
N ARG A 50 -7.72 12.01 10.78
CA ARG A 50 -6.52 12.43 11.52
C ARG A 50 -5.80 13.60 10.83
N CYS A 51 -5.66 13.59 9.51
CA CYS A 51 -5.10 14.72 8.77
C CYS A 51 -5.84 16.03 9.06
N VAL A 52 -7.18 15.98 9.05
CA VAL A 52 -8.00 17.15 9.37
C VAL A 52 -7.76 17.62 10.80
N SER A 53 -7.89 16.72 11.78
CA SER A 53 -7.70 17.05 13.20
C SER A 53 -6.30 17.62 13.49
N THR A 54 -5.25 17.03 12.91
CA THR A 54 -3.87 17.49 13.09
C THR A 54 -3.68 18.90 12.55
N VAL A 55 -4.08 19.17 11.30
CA VAL A 55 -3.88 20.51 10.70
C VAL A 55 -4.69 21.58 11.43
N LEU A 56 -5.94 21.29 11.83
CA LEU A 56 -6.74 22.26 12.58
C LEU A 56 -6.12 22.57 13.94
N ALA A 57 -5.64 21.54 14.64
CA ALA A 57 -4.95 21.71 15.91
C ALA A 57 -3.68 22.56 15.75
N ASP A 58 -2.86 22.27 14.74
CA ASP A 58 -1.62 23.00 14.46
C ASP A 58 -1.87 24.48 14.11
N GLN A 59 -3.02 24.79 13.51
CA GLN A 59 -3.45 26.16 13.19
C GLN A 59 -4.28 26.82 14.31
N GLY A 60 -4.52 26.13 15.43
CA GLY A 60 -5.34 26.64 16.53
C GLY A 60 -6.82 26.83 16.17
N ILE A 61 -7.31 26.15 15.14
CA ILE A 61 -8.71 26.19 14.72
C ILE A 61 -9.50 25.13 15.49
N ALA A 62 -10.61 25.53 16.10
CA ALA A 62 -11.44 24.62 16.88
C ALA A 62 -12.13 23.58 15.97
N GLU A 63 -11.89 22.29 16.23
CA GLU A 63 -12.61 21.20 15.57
C GLU A 63 -14.03 21.09 16.14
N THR A 64 -15.00 21.62 15.41
CA THR A 64 -16.41 21.51 15.79
C THR A 64 -16.97 20.13 15.46
N GLY A 65 -18.07 19.73 16.11
CA GLY A 65 -18.74 18.46 15.81
C GLY A 65 -19.19 18.32 14.35
N ALA A 66 -19.49 19.43 13.67
CA ALA A 66 -19.79 19.44 12.24
C ALA A 66 -18.56 19.10 11.39
N VAL A 67 -17.40 19.66 11.73
CA VAL A 67 -16.12 19.36 11.06
C VAL A 67 -15.72 17.91 11.29
N THR A 68 -15.84 17.39 12.51
CA THR A 68 -15.58 15.97 12.80
C THR A 68 -16.49 15.04 11.99
N ALA A 69 -17.77 15.39 11.85
CA ALA A 69 -18.71 14.60 11.05
C ALA A 69 -18.34 14.63 9.56
N GLU A 70 -17.98 15.80 9.03
CA GLU A 70 -17.57 15.94 7.63
C GLU A 70 -16.24 15.24 7.35
N ALA A 71 -15.26 15.31 8.26
CA ALA A 71 -14.00 14.58 8.13
C ALA A 71 -14.20 13.06 8.05
N ARG A 72 -15.12 12.52 8.86
CA ARG A 72 -15.51 11.09 8.78
C ARG A 72 -16.21 10.77 7.46
N ALA A 73 -17.10 11.64 6.98
CA ALA A 73 -17.78 11.46 5.70
C ALA A 73 -16.77 11.51 4.54
N ALA A 74 -15.82 12.44 4.56
CA ALA A 74 -14.73 12.54 3.59
C ALA A 74 -13.86 11.27 3.60
N GLY A 75 -13.53 10.73 4.78
CA GLY A 75 -12.82 9.46 4.89
C GLY A 75 -13.58 8.28 4.28
N ALA A 76 -14.90 8.22 4.46
CA ALA A 76 -15.74 7.21 3.81
C ALA A 76 -15.75 7.36 2.28
N ARG A 77 -15.89 8.60 1.77
CA ARG A 77 -15.81 8.89 0.33
C ARG A 77 -14.45 8.51 -0.25
N ALA A 78 -13.36 8.82 0.47
CA ALA A 78 -12.00 8.46 0.08
C ALA A 78 -11.83 6.94 -0.07
N ARG A 79 -12.35 6.17 0.90
CA ARG A 79 -12.36 4.71 0.82
C ARG A 79 -13.14 4.21 -0.39
N ASP A 80 -14.35 4.70 -0.58
CA ASP A 80 -15.27 4.20 -1.60
C ASP A 80 -14.77 4.49 -3.03
N ASP A 81 -13.94 5.51 -3.21
CA ASP A 81 -13.29 5.87 -4.48
C ASP A 81 -11.91 5.21 -4.67
N VAL A 82 -11.04 5.28 -3.66
CA VAL A 82 -9.62 4.87 -3.80
C VAL A 82 -9.45 3.35 -3.71
N VAL A 83 -10.21 2.67 -2.84
CA VAL A 83 -10.03 1.23 -2.60
C VAL A 83 -10.36 0.37 -3.81
N PRO A 84 -11.46 0.60 -4.57
CA PRO A 84 -11.71 -0.17 -5.80
C PRO A 84 -10.57 -0.06 -6.80
N ARG A 85 -10.10 1.17 -7.07
CA ARG A 85 -8.95 1.42 -7.97
C ARG A 85 -7.68 0.74 -7.49
N LEU A 86 -7.44 0.75 -6.17
CA LEU A 86 -6.29 0.08 -5.57
C LEU A 86 -6.38 -1.45 -5.73
N ARG A 87 -7.57 -2.03 -5.54
CA ARG A 87 -7.78 -3.47 -5.75
C ARG A 87 -7.54 -3.87 -7.20
N ASP A 88 -8.04 -3.09 -8.15
CA ASP A 88 -7.81 -3.33 -9.57
C ASP A 88 -6.33 -3.24 -9.93
N LEU A 89 -5.63 -2.21 -9.42
CA LEU A 89 -4.19 -2.07 -9.60
C LEU A 89 -3.43 -3.28 -9.06
N LEU A 90 -3.72 -3.70 -7.83
CA LEU A 90 -3.01 -4.78 -7.14
C LEU A 90 -3.36 -6.19 -7.65
N ALA A 91 -4.51 -6.35 -8.31
CA ALA A 91 -4.88 -7.57 -9.02
C ALA A 91 -4.23 -7.69 -10.40
N GLY A 92 -3.80 -6.56 -10.99
CA GLY A 92 -3.15 -6.49 -12.29
C GLY A 92 -1.77 -7.16 -12.33
N ASP A 93 -1.27 -7.38 -13.56
CA ASP A 93 0.08 -7.93 -13.77
C ASP A 93 1.16 -6.99 -13.22
N VAL A 94 2.20 -7.57 -12.63
CA VAL A 94 3.29 -6.84 -11.98
C VAL A 94 4.01 -5.84 -12.91
N ASP A 95 4.13 -6.17 -14.20
CA ASP A 95 4.77 -5.34 -15.23
C ASP A 95 3.81 -4.30 -15.83
N ALA A 96 2.50 -4.45 -15.59
CA ALA A 96 1.45 -3.55 -16.06
C ALA A 96 1.06 -2.47 -15.02
N GLN A 97 1.85 -2.29 -13.96
CA GLN A 97 1.62 -1.30 -12.90
C GLN A 97 2.57 -0.10 -13.03
N PRO A 98 2.28 0.89 -13.90
CA PRO A 98 3.10 2.09 -14.06
C PRO A 98 3.00 3.05 -12.87
N VAL A 99 1.91 2.97 -12.11
CA VAL A 99 1.65 3.79 -10.92
C VAL A 99 1.60 2.88 -9.70
N GLY A 100 2.26 3.28 -8.61
CA GLY A 100 2.29 2.50 -7.37
C GLY A 100 1.08 2.76 -6.48
N PRO A 101 0.73 1.83 -5.56
CA PRO A 101 -0.32 2.04 -4.56
C PRO A 101 -0.21 3.35 -3.77
N LEU A 102 1.01 3.78 -3.44
CA LEU A 102 1.24 5.05 -2.74
C LEU A 102 0.78 6.28 -3.52
N SER A 103 0.83 6.25 -4.85
CA SER A 103 0.33 7.37 -5.65
C SER A 103 -1.18 7.53 -5.51
N LEU A 104 -1.93 6.43 -5.44
CA LEU A 104 -3.38 6.48 -5.19
C LEU A 104 -3.69 7.02 -3.78
N LEU A 105 -2.86 6.71 -2.79
CA LEU A 105 -2.99 7.25 -1.44
C LEU A 105 -2.63 8.73 -1.39
N ARG A 106 -1.66 9.19 -2.18
CA ARG A 106 -1.36 10.62 -2.35
C ARG A 106 -2.49 11.36 -3.03
N GLU A 107 -3.15 10.77 -4.01
CA GLU A 107 -4.36 11.37 -4.60
C GLU A 107 -5.48 11.56 -3.57
N ALA A 108 -5.56 10.71 -2.55
CA ALA A 108 -6.58 10.78 -1.51
C ALA A 108 -6.48 12.04 -0.62
N VAL A 109 -5.38 12.81 -0.67
CA VAL A 109 -5.22 14.07 0.08
C VAL A 109 -6.25 15.14 -0.29
N ARG A 110 -6.89 15.03 -1.46
CA ARG A 110 -8.00 15.93 -1.83
C ARG A 110 -9.13 15.91 -0.78
N TYR A 111 -9.40 14.74 -0.20
CA TYR A 111 -10.51 14.56 0.75
C TYR A 111 -10.32 15.34 2.06
N PRO A 112 -9.20 15.21 2.80
CA PRO A 112 -8.95 16.07 3.96
C PRO A 112 -8.77 17.54 3.55
N THR A 113 -8.18 17.83 2.39
CA THR A 113 -7.96 19.21 1.91
C THR A 113 -9.27 19.97 1.73
N GLU A 114 -10.28 19.36 1.11
CA GLU A 114 -11.61 19.97 0.94
C GLU A 114 -12.25 20.33 2.29
N VAL A 115 -12.15 19.44 3.29
CA VAL A 115 -12.68 19.68 4.64
C VAL A 115 -11.93 20.79 5.34
N LEU A 116 -10.61 20.80 5.24
CA LEU A 116 -9.74 21.81 5.83
C LEU A 116 -10.02 23.21 5.28
N LEU A 117 -10.11 23.34 3.95
CA LEU A 117 -10.46 24.60 3.31
C LEU A 117 -11.85 25.09 3.74
N ALA A 118 -12.84 24.19 3.81
CA ALA A 118 -14.18 24.54 4.27
C ALA A 118 -14.22 24.95 5.76
N ALA A 119 -13.32 24.40 6.58
CA ALA A 119 -13.15 24.76 7.99
C ALA A 119 -12.34 26.06 8.20
N GLY A 120 -11.84 26.69 7.12
CA GLY A 120 -11.08 27.93 7.17
C GLY A 120 -9.58 27.75 7.46
N ALA A 121 -9.05 26.54 7.33
CA ALA A 121 -7.62 26.29 7.42
C ALA A 121 -6.88 26.94 6.23
N SER A 122 -5.70 27.48 6.51
CA SER A 122 -4.85 28.11 5.50
C SER A 122 -3.84 27.10 4.94
N PRO A 123 -3.71 26.96 3.60
CA PRO A 123 -2.66 26.15 2.98
C PRO A 123 -1.26 26.50 3.47
N VAL A 124 -0.35 25.52 3.44
CA VAL A 124 1.05 25.74 3.80
C VAL A 124 1.84 26.29 2.60
N GLU A 125 2.90 27.05 2.87
CA GLU A 125 3.85 27.43 1.82
C GLU A 125 4.58 26.19 1.31
N ARG A 126 4.58 25.99 -0.01
CA ARG A 126 5.22 24.84 -0.66
C ARG A 126 6.22 25.32 -1.70
N ASP A 127 7.32 24.59 -1.82
CA ASP A 127 8.26 24.86 -2.91
C ASP A 127 7.62 24.55 -4.27
N GLU A 128 8.16 25.16 -5.32
CA GLU A 128 7.59 25.06 -6.65
C GLU A 128 7.62 23.64 -7.22
N PHE A 129 8.57 22.80 -6.82
CA PHE A 129 8.68 21.44 -7.33
C PHE A 129 7.55 20.59 -6.76
N ASP A 130 7.34 20.63 -5.45
CA ASP A 130 6.27 19.91 -4.77
C ASP A 130 4.88 20.41 -5.18
N ALA A 131 4.73 21.73 -5.35
CA ALA A 131 3.49 22.32 -5.86
C ALA A 131 3.12 21.82 -7.27
N ARG A 132 4.11 21.62 -8.15
CA ARG A 132 3.88 21.07 -9.49
C ARG A 132 3.65 19.56 -9.48
N ALA A 133 4.34 18.83 -8.61
CA ALA A 133 4.24 17.38 -8.53
C ALA A 133 2.93 16.91 -7.90
N PHE A 134 2.38 17.67 -6.96
CA PHE A 134 1.19 17.31 -6.18
C PHE A 134 0.22 18.48 -6.07
N PRO A 135 -0.39 18.95 -7.17
CA PRO A 135 -1.15 20.21 -7.18
C PRO A 135 -2.26 20.28 -6.13
N ASP A 136 -2.90 19.15 -5.82
CA ASP A 136 -4.03 19.08 -4.87
C ASP A 136 -3.60 18.97 -3.39
N ASP A 137 -2.30 18.85 -3.10
CA ASP A 137 -1.79 18.66 -1.74
C ASP A 137 -1.46 19.99 -1.04
N HIS A 138 -2.48 20.80 -0.81
CA HIS A 138 -2.34 22.17 -0.28
C HIS A 138 -1.74 22.24 1.13
N PHE A 139 -1.79 21.14 1.87
CA PHE A 139 -1.36 21.05 3.27
C PHE A 139 -0.15 20.13 3.48
N ALA A 140 0.50 19.68 2.39
CA ALA A 140 1.64 18.76 2.42
C ALA A 140 1.35 17.44 3.20
N LEU A 141 0.18 16.87 2.96
CA LEU A 141 -0.36 15.66 3.60
C LEU A 141 0.03 14.37 2.89
N GLY A 142 0.59 14.45 1.68
CA GLY A 142 0.91 13.30 0.85
C GLY A 142 1.85 12.31 1.56
N PRO A 143 1.46 11.04 1.76
CA PRO A 143 2.29 10.08 2.47
C PRO A 143 3.55 9.73 1.66
N ALA A 144 4.71 9.70 2.33
CA ALA A 144 5.96 9.24 1.73
C ALA A 144 6.04 7.69 1.74
N ALA A 145 5.47 7.07 2.76
CA ALA A 145 5.39 5.63 2.99
C ALA A 145 4.01 5.19 3.49
N PHE A 146 3.73 3.89 3.47
CA PHE A 146 2.47 3.35 3.97
C PHE A 146 2.25 3.59 5.47
N ALA A 147 3.34 3.61 6.26
CA ALA A 147 3.29 3.87 7.69
C ALA A 147 2.82 5.29 8.03
N ASP A 148 2.97 6.25 7.11
CA ASP A 148 2.47 7.61 7.30
C ASP A 148 0.92 7.65 7.26
N VAL A 149 0.32 6.68 6.55
CA VAL A 149 -1.13 6.51 6.52
C VAL A 149 -1.62 5.80 7.78
N ASP A 150 -0.97 4.70 8.15
CA ASP A 150 -1.21 3.99 9.41
C ASP A 150 -0.07 3.00 9.66
N GLU A 151 0.39 2.85 10.91
CA GLU A 151 1.47 1.92 11.27
C GLU A 151 1.13 0.47 10.88
N ALA A 152 -0.15 0.08 10.93
CA ALA A 152 -0.62 -1.24 10.53
C ALA A 152 -0.39 -1.55 9.03
N LEU A 153 -0.12 -0.53 8.20
CA LEU A 153 0.18 -0.70 6.78
C LEU A 153 1.67 -0.91 6.48
N ALA A 154 2.56 -0.72 7.45
CA ALA A 154 3.99 -0.88 7.26
C ALA A 154 4.36 -2.30 6.80
N GLU A 155 3.88 -3.32 7.53
CA GLU A 155 4.17 -4.71 7.20
C GLU A 155 3.48 -5.18 5.90
N PRO A 156 2.16 -4.95 5.68
CA PRO A 156 1.51 -5.27 4.41
C PRO A 156 2.21 -4.64 3.20
N GLY A 157 2.61 -3.36 3.32
CA GLY A 157 3.34 -2.66 2.27
C GLY A 157 4.69 -3.29 1.96
N LEU A 158 5.45 -3.65 3.01
CA LEU A 158 6.74 -4.33 2.87
C LEU A 158 6.61 -5.71 2.21
N ARG A 159 5.66 -6.53 2.67
CA ARG A 159 5.41 -7.89 2.15
C ARG A 159 5.02 -7.85 0.67
N TRP A 160 4.13 -6.94 0.29
CA TRP A 160 3.74 -6.76 -1.11
C TRP A 160 4.92 -6.30 -1.97
N GLY A 161 5.69 -5.30 -1.51
CA GLY A 161 6.86 -4.79 -2.23
C GLY A 161 7.93 -5.87 -2.45
N ALA A 162 8.18 -6.70 -1.44
CA ALA A 162 9.10 -7.84 -1.54
C ALA A 162 8.60 -8.87 -2.57
N ALA A 163 7.31 -9.25 -2.51
CA ALA A 163 6.74 -10.20 -3.47
C ALA A 163 6.79 -9.69 -4.91
N LYS A 164 6.51 -8.39 -5.13
CA LYS A 164 6.68 -7.73 -6.42
C LYS A 164 8.11 -7.88 -6.96
N ALA A 165 9.11 -7.64 -6.12
CA ALA A 165 10.52 -7.78 -6.49
C ALA A 165 10.89 -9.24 -6.84
N TYR A 166 10.39 -10.22 -6.09
CA TYR A 166 10.61 -11.64 -6.39
C TYR A 166 10.06 -12.04 -7.76
N VAL A 167 8.83 -11.64 -8.10
CA VAL A 167 8.23 -11.94 -9.42
C VAL A 167 9.06 -11.32 -10.55
N HIS A 168 9.46 -10.04 -10.44
CA HIS A 168 10.32 -9.42 -11.45
C HIS A 168 11.67 -10.16 -11.60
N LEU A 169 12.27 -10.60 -10.49
CA LEU A 169 13.53 -11.34 -10.52
C LEU A 169 13.38 -12.73 -11.15
N ALA A 170 12.31 -13.45 -10.81
CA ALA A 170 11.99 -14.76 -11.37
C ALA A 170 11.75 -14.69 -12.89
N ARG A 171 10.99 -13.69 -13.36
CA ARG A 171 10.75 -13.45 -14.79
C ARG A 171 12.04 -13.15 -15.57
N ARG A 172 12.94 -12.32 -15.02
CA ARG A 172 14.25 -12.05 -15.65
C ARG A 172 15.13 -13.28 -15.76
N ARG A 173 15.13 -14.17 -14.74
CA ARG A 173 15.89 -15.44 -14.78
C ARG A 173 15.38 -16.40 -15.86
N GLY A 174 14.07 -16.42 -16.09
CA GLY A 174 13.45 -17.20 -17.16
C GLY A 174 13.79 -16.71 -18.57
N GLN A 175 13.99 -15.40 -18.74
CA GLN A 175 14.36 -14.79 -20.03
C GLN A 175 15.84 -14.98 -20.39
N THR A 176 16.74 -15.04 -19.40
CA THR A 176 18.18 -15.26 -19.62
C THR A 176 18.54 -16.74 -19.87
N SER A 177 17.67 -17.67 -19.48
CA SER A 177 17.88 -19.12 -19.64
C SER A 177 17.25 -19.69 -20.93
N ALA A 178 16.70 -18.84 -21.80
CA ALA A 178 16.10 -19.17 -23.09
C ALA A 178 16.94 -18.60 -24.24
#